data_AF-A0AAD7D641-F1
#
_entry.id   AF-A0AAD7D641-F1
#
_cell.length_a   1.000
_cell.length_b   1.000
_cell.length_c   1.000
_cell.angle_alpha   90.00
_cell.angle_beta   90.00
_cell.angle_gamma   90.00
#
_symmetry.space_group_name_H-M   'P 1'
#
loop_
_entity.id
_entity.type
_entity.pdbx_description
1 polymer ?
#
loop_
_entity_poly.entity_id
_entity_poly.type
_entity_poly.pdbx_seq_one_letter_code
_entity_poly.pdbx_strand_id
1 'polypeptide(L)'
;MMSSHPPGLPNESTAETPTGTVVHEGSENPPFTVLALATEITAEIFAHCLPDLLVASKPRTDTAPLLLGRICSTWRNIALTTPKLWSRLEIAGAAGSVYTAPWLARAGNQPLTLSIALAETTQILAVLKEYAHRWRDVHLDLSFAEFHLFGPELHLPLLQRLLIFPRHNADADAPKHSIDAFRNAPALRELSLSMVSPAGIALPWAQLTTFTGSRMTFIDCLDFLRCMPNLVNCRVDFEAPEDDPVLPVARLLPFPFLTSLYISSWNYAHDDPTDILDHISTPALETFELAASVGHVLYLEVLQRFLTESECPLRELILQVDELNVDYIPVYEIEELLSALPTLERLELRLASPKVLATLGRRLAHDPLFLPRLSRVRTSSHLMGFVNGQVGIPGPPIEQRIHHEFAAMLEATIAALSTRWAAPDSGTTRQILEYSLTYCDLDSSYDFLVLQLDRTVAAFQARLDEMAAQGIKIHVGLAEE
;
A
#
# COMPACT_ATOMS: atom_id res chain seq x y z
N MET A 1 -11.03 12.99 -72.51
CA MET A 1 -12.23 13.32 -71.72
C MET A 1 -12.97 12.03 -71.43
N MET A 2 -13.30 11.78 -70.16
CA MET A 2 -14.20 10.74 -69.63
C MET A 2 -13.90 9.24 -69.91
N SER A 3 -13.73 8.53 -68.78
CA SER A 3 -14.10 7.13 -68.44
C SER A 3 -14.46 6.14 -69.57
N SER A 4 -13.87 4.93 -69.56
CA SER A 4 -14.52 3.67 -69.12
C SER A 4 -13.93 2.38 -69.73
N HIS A 5 -13.76 1.40 -68.82
CA HIS A 5 -13.75 -0.07 -68.94
C HIS A 5 -12.56 -0.92 -69.48
N PRO A 6 -12.29 -2.10 -68.85
CA PRO A 6 -11.23 -3.10 -69.14
C PRO A 6 -11.79 -4.23 -70.08
N PRO A 7 -11.24 -5.46 -70.28
CA PRO A 7 -10.20 -6.25 -69.58
C PRO A 7 -9.25 -7.13 -70.46
N GLY A 8 -8.38 -7.94 -69.81
CA GLY A 8 -7.89 -9.22 -70.38
C GLY A 8 -6.37 -9.46 -70.41
N LEU A 9 -5.88 -10.31 -69.50
CA LEU A 9 -4.63 -11.10 -69.55
C LEU A 9 -4.63 -12.12 -70.75
N PRO A 10 -3.55 -12.88 -71.13
CA PRO A 10 -2.45 -13.37 -70.27
C PRO A 10 -1.03 -13.58 -70.90
N ASN A 11 -0.10 -13.95 -70.00
CA ASN A 11 1.01 -14.94 -70.10
C ASN A 11 2.25 -14.74 -71.02
N GLU A 12 3.45 -14.77 -70.43
CA GLU A 12 4.46 -15.88 -70.41
C GLU A 12 5.86 -15.38 -69.96
N SER A 13 6.48 -16.00 -68.94
CA SER A 13 7.73 -16.81 -69.02
C SER A 13 9.01 -15.98 -69.31
N THR A 14 10.15 -15.98 -68.61
CA THR A 14 11.00 -16.95 -67.84
C THR A 14 12.24 -16.10 -67.41
N ALA A 15 12.93 -16.24 -66.27
CA ALA A 15 13.98 -17.26 -65.99
C ALA A 15 14.81 -16.88 -64.71
N GLU A 16 15.22 -17.92 -63.95
CA GLU A 16 16.50 -18.15 -63.21
C GLU A 16 16.91 -17.32 -61.96
N THR A 17 17.57 -17.80 -60.88
CA THR A 17 18.00 -19.11 -60.28
C THR A 17 18.47 -18.86 -58.81
N PRO A 18 18.81 -19.87 -57.96
CA PRO A 18 18.58 -19.88 -56.50
C PRO A 18 19.85 -19.79 -55.61
N THR A 19 19.66 -19.62 -54.29
CA THR A 19 20.65 -19.95 -53.24
C THR A 19 19.97 -20.63 -52.04
N GLY A 20 20.60 -21.71 -51.56
CA GLY A 20 20.01 -22.73 -50.70
C GLY A 20 19.94 -22.41 -49.21
N THR A 21 19.04 -23.13 -48.54
CA THR A 21 18.84 -23.12 -47.10
C THR A 21 19.42 -24.38 -46.48
N VAL A 22 20.32 -24.19 -45.50
CA VAL A 22 20.87 -25.23 -44.64
C VAL A 22 19.83 -25.57 -43.57
N VAL A 23 19.45 -26.84 -43.48
CA VAL A 23 18.60 -27.37 -42.40
C VAL A 23 19.50 -27.71 -41.22
N HIS A 24 19.35 -27.01 -40.11
CA HIS A 24 19.88 -27.42 -38.81
C HIS A 24 18.84 -28.30 -38.12
N GLU A 25 19.11 -29.61 -38.03
CA GLU A 25 18.42 -30.52 -37.10
C GLU A 25 18.85 -30.17 -35.66
N GLY A 26 18.04 -29.34 -34.99
CA GLY A 26 18.12 -29.11 -33.55
C GLY A 26 17.31 -30.16 -32.80
N SER A 27 17.88 -30.72 -31.74
CA SER A 27 17.22 -31.74 -30.90
C SER A 27 15.88 -31.25 -30.34
N GLU A 28 14.78 -31.86 -30.78
CA GLU A 28 13.46 -31.67 -30.18
C GLU A 28 13.38 -32.40 -28.84
N ASN A 29 13.82 -31.74 -27.76
CA ASN A 29 13.16 -31.98 -26.48
C ASN A 29 11.74 -31.40 -26.64
N PRO A 30 10.66 -32.20 -26.57
CA PRO A 30 9.32 -31.63 -26.66
C PRO A 30 9.19 -30.60 -25.53
N PRO A 31 8.60 -29.42 -25.79
CA PRO A 31 8.43 -28.42 -24.75
C PRO A 31 7.70 -29.08 -23.58
N PHE A 32 8.28 -29.05 -22.38
CA PHE A 32 7.63 -29.53 -21.18
C PHE A 32 6.37 -28.69 -20.96
N THR A 33 5.24 -29.19 -21.46
CA THR A 33 3.96 -28.50 -21.32
C THR A 33 3.47 -28.64 -19.89
N VAL A 34 2.75 -27.65 -19.37
CA VAL A 34 2.14 -27.73 -18.04
C VAL A 34 1.19 -28.94 -17.87
N LEU A 35 0.74 -29.52 -18.99
CA LEU A 35 -0.10 -30.71 -19.04
C LEU A 35 0.67 -32.02 -18.87
N ALA A 36 2.01 -31.98 -18.90
CA ALA A 36 2.85 -33.13 -18.53
C ALA A 36 2.93 -33.32 -17.01
N LEU A 37 2.51 -32.32 -16.22
CA LEU A 37 2.42 -32.39 -14.78
C LEU A 37 1.14 -33.13 -14.35
N ALA A 38 1.11 -33.63 -13.10
CA ALA A 38 -0.10 -34.16 -12.51
C ALA A 38 -1.18 -33.06 -12.41
N THR A 39 -2.45 -33.44 -12.61
CA THR A 39 -3.58 -32.51 -12.65
C THR A 39 -3.66 -31.62 -11.41
N GLU A 40 -3.30 -32.15 -10.24
CA GLU A 40 -3.26 -31.42 -8.98
C GLU A 40 -2.22 -30.30 -8.99
N ILE A 41 -1.06 -30.54 -9.60
CA ILE A 41 0.01 -29.55 -9.74
C ILE A 41 -0.39 -28.49 -10.77
N THR A 42 -0.97 -28.89 -11.90
CA THR A 42 -1.51 -27.94 -12.89
C THR A 42 -2.60 -27.07 -12.28
N ALA A 43 -3.49 -27.64 -11.47
CA ALA A 43 -4.54 -26.91 -10.77
C ALA A 43 -3.99 -25.93 -9.74
N GLU A 44 -2.92 -26.28 -9.01
CA GLU A 44 -2.27 -25.36 -8.08
C GLU A 44 -1.57 -24.22 -8.83
N ILE A 45 -0.88 -24.51 -9.94
CA ILE A 45 -0.32 -23.47 -10.82
C ILE A 45 -1.42 -22.51 -11.28
N PHE A 46 -2.57 -23.03 -11.72
CA PHE A 46 -3.71 -22.20 -12.11
C PHE A 46 -4.23 -21.31 -10.98
N ALA A 47 -4.20 -21.80 -9.74
CA ALA A 47 -4.63 -21.03 -8.57
C ALA A 47 -3.71 -19.83 -8.30
N HIS A 48 -2.42 -19.96 -8.59
CA HIS A 48 -1.46 -18.85 -8.53
C HIS A 48 -1.64 -17.83 -9.65
N CYS A 49 -2.38 -18.15 -10.71
CA CYS A 49 -2.73 -17.20 -11.78
C CYS A 49 -3.97 -16.34 -11.48
N LEU A 50 -4.67 -16.59 -10.36
CA LEU A 50 -5.87 -15.82 -10.02
C LEU A 50 -5.52 -14.36 -9.71
N PRO A 51 -6.31 -13.39 -10.21
CA PRO A 51 -6.08 -11.99 -9.90
C PRO A 51 -6.29 -11.71 -8.40
N ASP A 52 -5.67 -10.62 -7.94
CA ASP A 52 -6.00 -10.05 -6.64
C ASP A 52 -7.33 -9.29 -6.74
N LEU A 53 -8.29 -9.63 -5.87
CA LEU A 53 -9.61 -8.99 -5.87
C LEU A 53 -9.57 -7.54 -5.37
N LEU A 54 -8.46 -7.11 -4.75
CA LEU A 54 -8.27 -5.71 -4.35
C LEU A 54 -7.97 -4.79 -5.54
N VAL A 55 -7.60 -5.35 -6.70
CA VAL A 55 -7.22 -4.59 -7.92
C VAL A 55 -8.09 -4.97 -9.13
N ALA A 56 -8.68 -6.16 -9.12
CA ALA A 56 -9.50 -6.63 -10.22
C ALA A 56 -10.80 -5.81 -10.34
N SER A 57 -11.24 -5.68 -11.60
CA SER A 57 -12.62 -5.37 -11.96
C SER A 57 -13.27 -6.64 -12.53
N LYS A 58 -14.61 -6.71 -12.44
CA LYS A 58 -15.57 -7.76 -12.88
C LYS A 58 -14.98 -8.92 -13.69
N PRO A 59 -15.41 -10.19 -13.50
CA PRO A 59 -14.83 -11.35 -14.21
C PRO A 59 -14.62 -11.12 -15.71
N ARG A 60 -13.37 -11.18 -16.17
CA ARG A 60 -13.00 -10.92 -17.57
C ARG A 60 -12.53 -12.19 -18.26
N THR A 61 -12.80 -12.28 -19.56
CA THR A 61 -12.43 -13.46 -20.35
C THR A 61 -10.94 -13.55 -20.69
N ASP A 62 -10.16 -12.52 -20.38
CA ASP A 62 -8.71 -12.40 -20.50
C ASP A 62 -7.99 -12.55 -19.16
N THR A 63 -8.71 -12.91 -18.09
CA THR A 63 -8.15 -13.16 -16.75
C THR A 63 -8.52 -14.55 -16.25
N ALA A 64 -7.69 -15.14 -15.39
CA ALA A 64 -8.04 -16.40 -14.74
C ALA A 64 -9.25 -16.19 -13.80
N PRO A 65 -10.12 -17.19 -13.62
CA PRO A 65 -10.04 -18.55 -14.18
C PRO A 65 -10.58 -18.69 -15.61
N LEU A 66 -11.26 -17.68 -16.16
CA LEU A 66 -11.92 -17.77 -17.47
C LEU A 66 -10.93 -17.92 -18.63
N LEU A 67 -9.81 -17.20 -18.59
CA LEU A 67 -8.71 -17.30 -19.56
C LEU A 67 -8.21 -18.75 -19.69
N LEU A 68 -8.03 -19.44 -18.57
CA LEU A 68 -7.54 -20.82 -18.52
C LEU A 68 -8.49 -21.76 -19.29
N GLY A 69 -9.79 -21.50 -19.20
CA GLY A 69 -10.81 -22.21 -19.97
C GLY A 69 -10.79 -21.95 -21.48
N ARG A 70 -10.00 -20.99 -21.97
CA ARG A 70 -9.94 -20.64 -23.40
C ARG A 70 -8.71 -21.18 -24.12
N ILE A 71 -7.71 -21.67 -23.39
CA ILE A 71 -6.43 -22.10 -23.97
C ILE A 71 -6.58 -23.44 -24.72
N CYS A 72 -7.02 -24.50 -24.04
CA CYS A 72 -7.35 -25.77 -24.68
C CYS A 72 -8.44 -26.53 -23.89
N SER A 73 -8.96 -27.63 -24.45
CA SER A 73 -10.02 -28.44 -23.83
C SER A 73 -9.58 -29.05 -22.50
N THR A 74 -8.32 -29.51 -22.40
CA THR A 74 -7.77 -30.08 -21.15
C THR A 74 -7.71 -29.02 -20.04
N TRP A 75 -7.18 -27.82 -20.33
CA TRP A 75 -7.14 -26.73 -19.35
C TRP A 75 -8.53 -26.31 -18.92
N ARG A 76 -9.48 -26.27 -19.87
CA ARG A 76 -10.89 -26.00 -19.56
C ARG A 76 -11.47 -27.04 -18.60
N ASN A 77 -11.22 -28.32 -18.83
CA ASN A 77 -11.71 -29.37 -17.95
C ASN A 77 -11.09 -29.26 -16.55
N ILE A 78 -9.78 -29.04 -16.45
CA ILE A 78 -9.09 -28.81 -15.17
C ILE A 78 -9.69 -27.59 -14.48
N ALA A 79 -9.84 -26.47 -15.19
CA ALA A 79 -10.36 -25.23 -14.62
C ALA A 79 -11.80 -25.38 -14.10
N LEU A 80 -12.68 -26.01 -14.88
CA LEU A 80 -14.08 -26.24 -14.51
C LEU A 80 -14.24 -27.22 -13.33
N THR A 81 -13.33 -28.19 -13.19
CA THR A 81 -13.39 -29.23 -12.15
C THR A 81 -12.59 -28.89 -10.90
N THR A 82 -11.94 -27.72 -10.85
CA THR A 82 -11.15 -27.27 -9.69
C THR A 82 -11.89 -26.18 -8.92
N PRO A 83 -12.60 -26.49 -7.81
CA PRO A 83 -13.44 -25.52 -7.12
C PRO A 83 -12.68 -24.31 -6.55
N LYS A 84 -11.42 -24.50 -6.15
CA LYS A 84 -10.54 -23.43 -5.62
C LYS A 84 -10.42 -22.26 -6.59
N LEU A 85 -10.43 -22.50 -7.91
CA LEU A 85 -10.35 -21.46 -8.93
C LEU A 85 -11.58 -20.54 -8.99
N TRP A 86 -12.71 -21.00 -8.47
CA TRP A 86 -13.98 -20.28 -8.46
C TRP A 86 -14.31 -19.71 -7.08
N SER A 87 -13.41 -19.84 -6.10
CA SER A 87 -13.61 -19.34 -4.73
C SER A 87 -13.54 -17.81 -4.60
N ARG A 88 -13.05 -17.13 -5.63
CA ARG A 88 -12.91 -15.66 -5.70
C ARG A 88 -13.90 -15.10 -6.71
N LEU A 89 -14.68 -14.10 -6.32
CA LEU A 89 -15.66 -13.48 -7.20
C LEU A 89 -15.86 -12.01 -6.86
N GLU A 90 -15.75 -11.16 -7.88
CA GLU A 90 -16.23 -9.79 -7.82
C GLU A 90 -17.60 -9.69 -8.50
N ILE A 91 -18.49 -8.94 -7.89
CA ILE A 91 -19.87 -8.76 -8.29
C ILE A 91 -20.11 -7.26 -8.42
N ALA A 92 -20.14 -6.77 -9.66
CA ALA A 92 -20.35 -5.36 -9.94
C ALA A 92 -21.55 -5.14 -10.88
N GLY A 93 -22.45 -4.24 -10.47
CA GLY A 93 -23.59 -3.78 -11.26
C GLY A 93 -24.61 -4.88 -11.62
N ALA A 94 -25.55 -4.57 -12.51
CA ALA A 94 -26.64 -5.48 -12.89
C ALA A 94 -26.16 -6.78 -13.58
N ALA A 95 -25.03 -6.72 -14.30
CA ALA A 95 -24.43 -7.86 -14.97
C ALA A 95 -23.97 -8.96 -13.99
N GLY A 96 -23.72 -8.60 -12.71
CA GLY A 96 -23.38 -9.52 -11.63
C GLY A 96 -24.33 -10.71 -11.52
N SER A 97 -25.62 -10.47 -11.74
CA SER A 97 -26.67 -11.48 -11.62
C SER A 97 -26.48 -12.68 -12.55
N VAL A 98 -25.91 -12.46 -13.74
CA VAL A 98 -25.81 -13.48 -14.80
C VAL A 98 -24.79 -14.55 -14.47
N TYR A 99 -23.67 -14.17 -13.83
CA TYR A 99 -22.56 -15.09 -13.58
C TYR A 99 -22.44 -15.55 -12.13
N THR A 100 -23.08 -14.87 -11.16
CA THR A 100 -22.89 -15.17 -9.73
C THR A 100 -23.31 -16.59 -9.38
N ALA A 101 -24.55 -16.99 -9.69
CA ALA A 101 -25.03 -18.34 -9.38
C ALA A 101 -24.16 -19.46 -10.01
N PRO A 102 -23.86 -19.46 -11.34
CA PRO A 102 -23.02 -20.51 -11.90
C PRO A 102 -21.58 -20.47 -11.39
N TRP A 103 -21.07 -19.31 -10.98
CA TRP A 103 -19.73 -19.19 -10.39
C TRP A 103 -19.68 -19.82 -8.99
N LEU A 104 -20.64 -19.46 -8.12
CA LEU A 104 -20.72 -19.97 -6.75
C LEU A 104 -20.98 -21.49 -6.71
N ALA A 105 -21.74 -22.00 -7.68
CA ALA A 105 -21.95 -23.44 -7.86
C ALA A 105 -20.63 -24.16 -8.18
N ARG A 106 -19.77 -23.61 -9.05
CA ARG A 106 -18.45 -24.19 -9.36
C ARG A 106 -17.48 -24.12 -8.21
N ALA A 107 -17.62 -23.14 -7.32
CA ALA A 107 -16.81 -23.01 -6.12
C ALA A 107 -17.05 -24.16 -5.11
N GLY A 108 -18.07 -25.00 -5.29
CA GLY A 108 -18.30 -26.19 -4.47
C GLY A 108 -18.50 -25.85 -3.00
N ASN A 109 -17.69 -26.43 -2.10
CA ASN A 109 -17.71 -26.11 -0.66
C ASN A 109 -16.54 -25.21 -0.22
N GLN A 110 -15.84 -24.56 -1.16
CA GLN A 110 -14.69 -23.72 -0.83
C GLN A 110 -15.12 -22.47 -0.05
N PRO A 111 -14.33 -22.00 0.92
CA PRO A 111 -14.49 -20.68 1.51
C PRO A 111 -14.42 -19.60 0.43
N LEU A 112 -15.31 -18.62 0.50
CA LEU A 112 -15.50 -17.61 -0.54
C LEU A 112 -14.81 -16.30 -0.17
N THR A 113 -14.14 -15.71 -1.15
CA THR A 113 -13.62 -14.34 -1.12
C THR A 113 -14.44 -13.53 -2.12
N LEU A 114 -15.25 -12.58 -1.63
CA LEU A 114 -16.22 -11.84 -2.43
C LEU A 114 -15.94 -10.33 -2.38
N SER A 115 -16.04 -9.67 -3.52
CA SER A 115 -16.13 -8.20 -3.61
C SER A 115 -17.48 -7.84 -4.22
N ILE A 116 -18.27 -7.02 -3.53
CA ILE A 116 -19.68 -6.79 -3.86
C ILE A 116 -19.91 -5.28 -3.98
N ALA A 117 -20.18 -4.86 -5.21
CA ALA A 117 -20.56 -3.51 -5.60
C ALA A 117 -21.93 -3.55 -6.31
N LEU A 118 -23.01 -3.51 -5.53
CA LEU A 118 -24.38 -3.58 -6.07
C LEU A 118 -24.87 -2.21 -6.56
N ALA A 119 -25.82 -2.19 -7.47
CA ALA A 119 -26.51 -0.96 -7.85
C ALA A 119 -27.98 -1.33 -8.06
N GLU A 120 -28.69 -1.71 -6.99
CA GLU A 120 -30.16 -1.92 -6.98
C GLU A 120 -30.76 -3.32 -7.29
N THR A 121 -29.99 -4.43 -7.34
CA THR A 121 -30.62 -5.75 -7.62
C THR A 121 -30.87 -6.61 -6.37
N THR A 122 -32.14 -6.78 -5.99
CA THR A 122 -32.58 -7.67 -4.88
C THR A 122 -32.39 -9.16 -5.18
N GLN A 123 -32.37 -9.55 -6.46
CA GLN A 123 -32.32 -10.96 -6.87
C GLN A 123 -30.97 -11.63 -6.54
N ILE A 124 -29.87 -10.90 -6.68
CA ILE A 124 -28.53 -11.43 -6.40
C ILE A 124 -28.30 -11.66 -4.90
N LEU A 125 -28.98 -10.86 -4.06
CA LEU A 125 -28.87 -10.95 -2.61
C LEU A 125 -29.44 -12.28 -2.08
N ALA A 126 -30.53 -12.77 -2.66
CA ALA A 126 -31.06 -14.08 -2.30
C ALA A 126 -30.03 -15.19 -2.55
N VAL A 127 -29.37 -15.16 -3.71
CA VAL A 127 -28.28 -16.09 -4.05
C VAL A 127 -27.12 -15.93 -3.07
N LEU A 128 -26.70 -14.69 -2.80
CA LEU A 128 -25.60 -14.39 -1.89
C LEU A 128 -25.85 -14.89 -0.46
N LYS A 129 -27.07 -14.71 0.06
CA LYS A 129 -27.49 -15.19 1.37
C LYS A 129 -27.42 -16.72 1.48
N GLU A 130 -27.77 -17.45 0.42
CA GLU A 130 -27.69 -18.92 0.38
C GLU A 130 -26.26 -19.43 0.62
N TYR A 131 -25.27 -18.72 0.08
CA TYR A 131 -23.85 -19.06 0.20
C TYR A 131 -23.13 -18.34 1.37
N ALA A 132 -23.85 -17.58 2.20
CA ALA A 132 -23.27 -16.77 3.29
C ALA A 132 -22.45 -17.59 4.29
N HIS A 133 -22.85 -18.83 4.56
CA HIS A 133 -22.14 -19.74 5.46
C HIS A 133 -20.70 -20.06 5.02
N ARG A 134 -20.36 -19.80 3.75
CA ARG A 134 -19.04 -20.02 3.17
C ARG A 134 -18.20 -18.76 3.07
N TRP A 135 -18.75 -17.59 3.41
CA TRP A 135 -18.03 -16.32 3.30
C TRP A 135 -16.84 -16.31 4.24
N ARG A 136 -15.65 -16.01 3.71
CA ARG A 136 -14.42 -15.87 4.49
C ARG A 136 -13.87 -14.46 4.44
N ASP A 137 -13.79 -13.90 3.24
CA ASP A 137 -13.28 -12.55 3.01
C ASP A 137 -14.33 -11.80 2.20
N VAL A 138 -14.88 -10.71 2.73
CA VAL A 138 -15.97 -9.98 2.07
C VAL A 138 -15.65 -8.50 2.04
N HIS A 139 -15.65 -7.94 0.83
CA HIS A 139 -15.56 -6.52 0.59
C HIS A 139 -16.91 -6.01 0.08
N LEU A 140 -17.48 -5.04 0.79
CA LEU A 140 -18.75 -4.41 0.49
C LEU A 140 -18.50 -2.94 0.12
N ASP A 141 -18.69 -2.65 -1.16
CA ASP A 141 -18.76 -1.30 -1.69
C ASP A 141 -20.24 -0.99 -1.95
N LEU A 142 -20.92 -0.41 -0.96
CA LEU A 142 -22.38 -0.26 -0.95
C LEU A 142 -22.77 1.13 -0.42
N SER A 143 -23.91 1.65 -0.85
CA SER A 143 -24.51 2.84 -0.21
C SER A 143 -25.10 2.48 1.16
N PHE A 144 -25.29 3.46 2.04
CA PHE A 144 -25.88 3.24 3.37
C PHE A 144 -27.27 2.55 3.31
N ALA A 145 -28.08 2.89 2.31
CA ALA A 145 -29.39 2.29 2.09
C ALA A 145 -29.33 0.80 1.70
N GLU A 146 -28.22 0.35 1.10
CA GLU A 146 -28.05 -1.02 0.62
C GLU A 146 -27.62 -1.98 1.73
N PHE A 147 -27.13 -1.50 2.89
CA PHE A 147 -26.72 -2.41 3.97
C PHE A 147 -27.88 -3.16 4.60
N HIS A 148 -29.09 -2.61 4.62
CA HIS A 148 -30.29 -3.29 5.14
C HIS A 148 -30.70 -4.50 4.32
N LEU A 149 -30.13 -4.63 3.11
CA LEU A 149 -30.35 -5.79 2.27
C LEU A 149 -29.74 -7.05 2.92
N PHE A 150 -28.76 -6.87 3.80
CA PHE A 150 -28.24 -7.90 4.68
C PHE A 150 -28.97 -7.80 6.02
N GLY A 151 -29.68 -8.87 6.39
CA GLY A 151 -30.41 -8.94 7.65
C GLY A 151 -29.68 -9.78 8.70
N PRO A 152 -30.17 -9.78 9.95
CA PRO A 152 -29.55 -10.49 11.08
C PRO A 152 -29.59 -12.02 10.95
N GLU A 153 -30.35 -12.54 9.99
CA GLU A 153 -30.44 -13.97 9.69
C GLU A 153 -29.16 -14.56 9.08
N LEU A 154 -28.18 -13.74 8.69
CA LEU A 154 -26.94 -14.22 8.11
C LEU A 154 -26.12 -15.05 9.12
N HIS A 155 -25.85 -16.30 8.75
CA HIS A 155 -24.93 -17.16 9.48
C HIS A 155 -23.56 -17.12 8.81
N LEU A 156 -22.55 -16.57 9.49
CA LEU A 156 -21.23 -16.25 8.93
C LEU A 156 -20.10 -16.97 9.71
N PRO A 157 -20.09 -18.31 9.77
CA PRO A 157 -19.18 -19.07 10.63
C PRO A 157 -17.72 -19.03 10.16
N LEU A 158 -17.48 -18.75 8.88
CA LEU A 158 -16.13 -18.70 8.29
C LEU A 158 -15.62 -17.27 8.05
N LEU A 159 -16.42 -16.24 8.31
CA LEU A 159 -16.06 -14.86 7.97
C LEU A 159 -14.89 -14.41 8.85
N GLN A 160 -13.74 -14.17 8.25
CA GLN A 160 -12.49 -13.77 8.90
C GLN A 160 -12.15 -12.31 8.63
N ARG A 161 -12.43 -11.81 7.42
CA ARG A 161 -12.12 -10.45 6.98
C ARG A 161 -13.35 -9.77 6.40
N LEU A 162 -13.67 -8.59 6.92
CA LEU A 162 -14.79 -7.76 6.47
C LEU A 162 -14.30 -6.35 6.14
N LEU A 163 -14.52 -5.91 4.91
CA LEU A 163 -14.17 -4.59 4.42
C LEU A 163 -15.47 -3.88 4.02
N ILE A 164 -15.73 -2.70 4.57
CA ILE A 164 -16.91 -1.89 4.28
C ILE A 164 -16.47 -0.48 3.93
N PHE A 165 -16.65 -0.11 2.66
CA PHE A 165 -16.35 1.21 2.14
C PHE A 165 -17.62 1.78 1.50
N PRO A 166 -18.33 2.69 2.20
CA PRO A 166 -19.56 3.25 1.67
C PRO A 166 -19.27 4.10 0.41
N ARG A 167 -20.09 3.94 -0.63
CA ARG A 167 -20.00 4.84 -1.80
C ARG A 167 -20.37 6.27 -1.40
N HIS A 168 -19.57 7.21 -1.89
CA HIS A 168 -19.55 8.65 -1.60
C HIS A 168 -20.80 9.46 -2.02
N ASN A 169 -21.98 8.83 -2.07
CA ASN A 169 -23.19 9.57 -2.38
C ASN A 169 -23.77 10.20 -1.11
N ALA A 170 -23.75 11.53 -1.14
CA ALA A 170 -24.19 12.48 -0.14
C ALA A 170 -25.69 12.37 0.22
N ASP A 171 -26.12 11.24 0.76
CA ASP A 171 -27.40 11.18 1.47
C ASP A 171 -27.15 11.51 2.94
N ALA A 172 -26.89 12.78 3.22
CA ALA A 172 -26.88 13.33 4.58
C ALA A 172 -28.21 13.06 5.34
N ASP A 173 -29.26 12.72 4.59
CA ASP A 173 -30.61 12.41 5.07
C ASP A 173 -30.92 10.91 5.17
N ALA A 174 -30.01 10.00 4.77
CA ALA A 174 -30.23 8.57 4.93
C ALA A 174 -30.26 8.23 6.44
N PRO A 175 -31.27 7.51 6.95
CA PRO A 175 -31.32 7.24 8.37
C PRO A 175 -30.11 6.37 8.74
N LYS A 176 -29.43 6.74 9.84
CA LYS A 176 -28.32 5.98 10.44
C LYS A 176 -28.85 4.66 10.99
N HIS A 177 -29.19 3.74 10.10
CA HIS A 177 -29.65 2.44 10.48
C HIS A 177 -28.45 1.58 10.86
N SER A 178 -28.62 0.81 11.93
CA SER A 178 -27.61 -0.12 12.40
C SER A 178 -27.56 -1.32 11.45
N ILE A 179 -26.36 -1.65 10.97
CA ILE A 179 -26.07 -2.82 10.16
C ILE A 179 -25.90 -4.01 11.12
N ASP A 180 -26.92 -4.86 11.26
CA ASP A 180 -26.91 -5.97 12.22
C ASP A 180 -26.49 -7.33 11.63
N ALA A 181 -26.35 -7.40 10.31
CA ALA A 181 -26.11 -8.62 9.55
C ALA A 181 -24.82 -9.38 9.92
N PHE A 182 -23.83 -8.68 10.46
CA PHE A 182 -22.51 -9.22 10.79
C PHE A 182 -22.34 -9.59 12.27
N ARG A 183 -23.42 -9.49 13.07
CA ARG A 183 -23.38 -9.76 14.51
C ARG A 183 -22.92 -11.19 14.82
N ASN A 184 -23.29 -12.16 13.99
CA ASN A 184 -22.98 -13.57 14.18
C ASN A 184 -21.84 -14.04 13.26
N ALA A 185 -20.65 -13.46 13.46
CA ALA A 185 -19.42 -13.79 12.74
C ALA A 185 -18.29 -14.21 13.71
N PRO A 186 -18.35 -15.41 14.33
CA PRO A 186 -17.43 -15.82 15.40
C PRO A 186 -15.96 -15.98 14.96
N ALA A 187 -15.72 -16.10 13.65
CA ALA A 187 -14.37 -16.20 13.08
C ALA A 187 -13.77 -14.84 12.68
N LEU A 188 -14.50 -13.72 12.83
CA LEU A 188 -14.07 -12.41 12.34
C LEU A 188 -12.85 -11.92 13.14
N ARG A 189 -11.79 -11.53 12.44
CA ARG A 189 -10.52 -11.06 13.03
C ARG A 189 -10.05 -9.74 12.43
N GLU A 190 -10.34 -9.50 11.16
CA GLU A 190 -9.90 -8.30 10.45
C GLU A 190 -11.10 -7.49 9.97
N LEU A 191 -11.06 -6.20 10.26
CA LEU A 191 -12.12 -5.26 9.94
C LEU A 191 -11.51 -4.03 9.27
N SER A 192 -12.06 -3.64 8.11
CA SER A 192 -11.78 -2.35 7.49
C SER A 192 -13.07 -1.56 7.36
N LEU A 193 -13.11 -0.35 7.89
CA LEU A 193 -14.28 0.54 7.83
C LEU A 193 -13.87 1.91 7.29
N SER A 194 -14.78 2.55 6.57
CA SER A 194 -14.68 3.98 6.24
C SER A 194 -16.01 4.67 6.50
N MET A 195 -16.00 5.86 7.11
CA MET A 195 -17.19 6.69 7.35
C MET A 195 -18.33 6.02 8.16
N VAL A 196 -18.05 5.01 8.97
CA VAL A 196 -19.05 4.29 9.80
C VAL A 196 -18.71 4.49 11.27
N SER A 197 -19.72 4.72 12.13
CA SER A 197 -19.56 4.75 13.60
C SER A 197 -19.77 3.38 14.23
N PRO A 198 -19.22 3.09 15.44
CA PRO A 198 -19.38 1.79 16.09
C PRO A 198 -20.85 1.43 16.39
N ALA A 199 -21.69 2.43 16.69
CA ALA A 199 -23.11 2.24 16.91
C ALA A 199 -23.87 1.87 15.61
N GLY A 200 -23.30 2.22 14.46
CA GLY A 200 -23.87 1.96 13.14
C GLY A 200 -23.72 0.51 12.66
N ILE A 201 -22.97 -0.35 13.36
CA ILE A 201 -22.76 -1.74 12.93
C ILE A 201 -22.63 -2.70 14.13
N ALA A 202 -23.33 -3.82 14.10
CA ALA A 202 -23.23 -4.84 15.13
C ALA A 202 -22.19 -5.90 14.73
N LEU A 203 -21.06 -5.93 15.46
CA LEU A 203 -19.99 -6.90 15.27
C LEU A 203 -19.57 -7.54 16.60
N PRO A 204 -18.98 -8.75 16.56
CA PRO A 204 -18.27 -9.30 17.70
C PRO A 204 -16.92 -8.57 17.88
N TRP A 205 -16.95 -7.36 18.43
CA TRP A 205 -15.78 -6.46 18.49
C TRP A 205 -14.57 -7.04 19.24
N ALA A 206 -14.81 -7.73 20.37
CA ALA A 206 -13.75 -8.15 21.28
C ALA A 206 -12.77 -9.19 20.70
N GLN A 207 -13.12 -9.86 19.60
CA GLN A 207 -12.26 -10.86 18.94
C GLN A 207 -11.45 -10.27 17.78
N LEU A 208 -11.63 -8.99 17.44
CA LEU A 208 -10.89 -8.33 16.37
C LEU A 208 -9.42 -8.14 16.77
N THR A 209 -8.53 -8.45 15.83
CA THR A 209 -7.07 -8.35 16.00
C THR A 209 -6.44 -7.36 15.02
N THR A 210 -7.10 -7.10 13.89
CA THR A 210 -6.66 -6.15 12.89
C THR A 210 -7.78 -5.18 12.57
N PHE A 211 -7.50 -3.89 12.69
CA PHE A 211 -8.44 -2.82 12.34
C PHE A 211 -7.80 -1.82 11.38
N THR A 212 -8.51 -1.51 10.31
CA THR A 212 -8.18 -0.42 9.39
C THR A 212 -9.35 0.54 9.31
N GLY A 213 -9.14 1.77 9.73
CA GLY A 213 -10.12 2.83 9.64
C GLY A 213 -9.66 3.91 8.69
N SER A 214 -10.49 4.30 7.73
CA SER A 214 -10.16 5.38 6.80
C SER A 214 -11.22 6.46 6.81
N ARG A 215 -10.79 7.73 6.74
CA ARG A 215 -11.68 8.89 6.85
C ARG A 215 -12.43 8.90 8.18
N MET A 216 -11.69 8.77 9.26
CA MET A 216 -12.25 8.72 10.60
C MET A 216 -12.18 10.09 11.27
N THR A 217 -13.20 10.40 12.08
CA THR A 217 -13.07 11.43 13.12
C THR A 217 -12.29 10.85 14.31
N PHE A 218 -11.72 11.71 15.16
CA PHE A 218 -11.03 11.27 16.37
C PHE A 218 -11.98 10.56 17.33
N ILE A 219 -13.19 11.09 17.48
CA ILE A 219 -14.20 10.56 18.40
C ILE A 219 -14.62 9.15 17.98
N ASP A 220 -14.92 8.95 16.70
CA ASP A 220 -15.28 7.62 16.18
C ASP A 220 -14.14 6.64 16.41
N CYS A 221 -12.88 7.05 16.14
CA CYS A 221 -11.71 6.21 16.35
C CYS A 221 -11.60 5.74 17.81
N LEU A 222 -11.69 6.65 18.78
CA LEU A 222 -11.65 6.28 20.20
C LEU A 222 -12.79 5.34 20.59
N ASP A 223 -13.99 5.54 20.07
CA ASP A 223 -15.13 4.65 20.32
C ASP A 223 -14.91 3.25 19.73
N PHE A 224 -14.32 3.15 18.53
CA PHE A 224 -13.90 1.87 17.95
C PHE A 224 -12.85 1.17 18.82
N LEU A 225 -11.78 1.88 19.17
CA LEU A 225 -10.67 1.35 19.96
C LEU A 225 -11.15 0.81 21.32
N ARG A 226 -12.13 1.45 21.97
CA ARG A 226 -12.77 0.96 23.20
C ARG A 226 -13.42 -0.41 23.05
N CYS A 227 -13.93 -0.74 21.87
CA CYS A 227 -14.62 -2.00 21.60
C CYS A 227 -13.65 -3.14 21.25
N MET A 228 -12.38 -2.85 20.94
CA MET A 228 -11.42 -3.82 20.40
C MET A 228 -10.15 -3.95 21.28
N PRO A 229 -10.27 -4.50 22.50
CA PRO A 229 -9.14 -4.57 23.45
C PRO A 229 -8.02 -5.54 23.03
N ASN A 230 -8.25 -6.42 22.06
CA ASN A 230 -7.31 -7.45 21.62
C ASN A 230 -6.63 -7.12 20.28
N LEU A 231 -6.56 -5.84 19.91
CA LEU A 231 -5.89 -5.40 18.69
C LEU A 231 -4.39 -5.72 18.72
N VAL A 232 -3.91 -6.20 17.58
CA VAL A 232 -2.51 -6.49 17.27
C VAL A 232 -2.00 -5.53 16.20
N ASN A 233 -2.84 -5.24 15.20
CA ASN A 233 -2.54 -4.28 14.14
C ASN A 233 -3.66 -3.23 14.06
N CYS A 234 -3.29 -1.95 14.07
CA CYS A 234 -4.23 -0.85 13.94
C CYS A 234 -3.70 0.14 12.90
N ARG A 235 -4.54 0.47 11.92
CA ARG A 235 -4.27 1.50 10.93
C ARG A 235 -5.41 2.50 10.93
N VAL A 236 -5.12 3.77 11.11
CA VAL A 236 -6.14 4.83 11.11
C VAL A 236 -5.69 5.98 10.22
N ASP A 237 -6.55 6.35 9.28
CA ASP A 237 -6.44 7.56 8.49
C ASP A 237 -7.55 8.53 8.91
N PHE A 238 -7.18 9.66 9.52
CA PHE A 238 -8.09 10.71 9.98
C PHE A 238 -8.49 11.65 8.85
N GLU A 239 -9.76 12.07 8.89
CA GLU A 239 -10.32 13.16 8.08
C GLU A 239 -11.12 14.06 9.02
N ALA A 240 -10.58 15.23 9.32
CA ALA A 240 -11.16 16.15 10.30
C ALA A 240 -12.39 16.88 9.72
N PRO A 241 -13.53 16.89 10.42
CA PRO A 241 -14.64 17.79 10.12
C PRO A 241 -14.31 19.23 10.55
N GLU A 242 -14.93 20.23 9.92
CA GLU A 242 -14.71 21.66 10.23
C GLU A 242 -15.06 22.06 11.68
N ASP A 243 -15.82 21.22 12.40
CA ASP A 243 -16.36 21.48 13.74
C ASP A 243 -16.22 20.24 14.67
N ASP A 244 -15.03 19.65 14.83
CA ASP A 244 -14.88 18.53 15.79
C ASP A 244 -14.92 19.07 17.24
N PRO A 245 -15.82 18.58 18.11
CA PRO A 245 -15.90 19.07 19.48
C PRO A 245 -14.70 18.61 20.31
N VAL A 246 -14.25 19.48 21.22
CA VAL A 246 -13.16 19.23 22.17
C VAL A 246 -13.32 17.86 22.85
N LEU A 247 -12.32 16.99 22.67
CA LEU A 247 -12.31 15.63 23.19
C LEU A 247 -12.54 15.65 24.72
N PRO A 248 -13.47 14.83 25.25
CA PRO A 248 -13.53 14.61 26.68
C PRO A 248 -12.27 13.86 27.12
N VAL A 249 -11.59 14.38 28.16
CA VAL A 249 -10.39 13.79 28.80
C VAL A 249 -10.62 12.29 29.04
N ALA A 250 -10.16 11.45 28.11
CA ALA A 250 -10.43 10.03 28.14
C ALA A 250 -9.47 9.32 29.09
N ARG A 251 -9.96 8.27 29.74
CA ARG A 251 -9.10 7.30 30.44
C ARG A 251 -8.18 6.63 29.43
N LEU A 252 -6.90 6.51 29.78
CA LEU A 252 -5.89 5.79 29.01
C LEU A 252 -6.38 4.36 28.69
N LEU A 253 -6.48 4.04 27.40
CA LEU A 253 -6.95 2.75 26.90
C LEU A 253 -5.76 1.79 26.74
N PRO A 254 -5.70 0.66 27.46
CA PRO A 254 -4.59 -0.27 27.37
C PRO A 254 -4.75 -1.22 26.16
N PHE A 255 -3.73 -1.28 25.31
CA PHE A 255 -3.61 -2.21 24.18
C PHE A 255 -2.36 -3.08 24.34
N PRO A 256 -2.41 -4.11 25.22
CA PRO A 256 -1.22 -4.89 25.60
C PRO A 256 -0.70 -5.80 24.48
N PHE A 257 -1.46 -6.00 23.41
CA PHE A 257 -1.10 -6.88 22.30
C PHE A 257 -0.81 -6.12 21.00
N LEU A 258 -0.94 -4.79 20.99
CA LEU A 258 -0.76 -4.00 19.77
C LEU A 258 0.72 -3.93 19.41
N THR A 259 1.08 -4.58 18.30
CA THR A 259 2.46 -4.65 17.79
C THR A 259 2.71 -3.68 16.65
N SER A 260 1.66 -3.31 15.90
CA SER A 260 1.75 -2.40 14.76
C SER A 260 0.67 -1.33 14.84
N LEU A 261 1.10 -0.06 14.77
CA LEU A 261 0.22 1.10 14.76
C LEU A 261 0.62 2.04 13.63
N TYR A 262 -0.34 2.35 12.77
CA TYR A 262 -0.24 3.37 11.75
C TYR A 262 -1.27 4.47 12.01
N ILE A 263 -0.83 5.72 11.96
CA ILE A 263 -1.68 6.90 12.05
C ILE A 263 -1.37 7.84 10.88
N SER A 264 -2.42 8.31 10.20
CA SER A 264 -2.30 9.44 9.27
C SER A 264 -3.41 10.46 9.39
N SER A 265 -3.16 11.67 8.88
CA SER A 265 -4.18 12.72 8.70
C SER A 265 -4.03 13.37 7.33
N TRP A 266 -5.16 13.59 6.66
CA TRP A 266 -5.24 14.15 5.30
C TRP A 266 -6.24 15.31 5.23
N ASN A 267 -5.93 16.49 5.79
CA ASN A 267 -6.61 17.76 5.44
C ASN A 267 -5.95 18.98 6.10
N TYR A 268 -6.27 20.20 5.67
CA TYR A 268 -5.76 21.46 6.28
C TYR A 268 -6.38 21.80 7.66
N ALA A 269 -6.88 20.80 8.39
CA ALA A 269 -7.50 21.03 9.69
C ALA A 269 -6.43 21.22 10.79
N HIS A 270 -6.80 21.97 11.82
CA HIS A 270 -5.94 22.33 12.95
C HIS A 270 -5.65 21.18 13.93
N ASP A 271 -6.26 20.01 13.74
CA ASP A 271 -6.16 18.90 14.68
C ASP A 271 -4.88 18.11 14.47
N ASP A 272 -4.20 17.80 15.57
CA ASP A 272 -2.96 17.05 15.58
C ASP A 272 -3.26 15.54 15.56
N PRO A 273 -2.82 14.78 14.53
CA PRO A 273 -2.97 13.32 14.52
C PRO A 273 -2.35 12.63 15.74
N THR A 274 -1.42 13.28 16.45
CA THR A 274 -0.79 12.72 17.65
C THR A 274 -1.62 12.83 18.93
N ASP A 275 -2.73 13.59 18.94
CA ASP A 275 -3.60 13.72 20.11
C ASP A 275 -4.17 12.37 20.58
N ILE A 276 -4.38 11.43 19.66
CA ILE A 276 -4.83 10.07 20.02
C ILE A 276 -3.82 9.31 20.89
N LEU A 277 -2.53 9.66 20.82
CA LEU A 277 -1.46 9.00 21.57
C LEU A 277 -1.59 9.25 23.07
N ASP A 278 -2.18 10.38 23.49
CA ASP A 278 -2.45 10.69 24.90
C ASP A 278 -3.58 9.82 25.50
N HIS A 279 -4.29 9.08 24.66
CA HIS A 279 -5.45 8.28 25.05
C HIS A 279 -5.21 6.78 24.99
N ILE A 280 -4.03 6.33 24.54
CA ILE A 280 -3.72 4.91 24.36
C ILE A 280 -2.39 4.53 25.04
N SER A 281 -2.30 3.30 25.53
CA SER A 281 -1.05 2.71 26.03
C SER A 281 -0.76 1.43 25.28
N THR A 282 0.43 1.34 24.68
CA THR A 282 0.77 0.26 23.74
C THR A 282 2.13 -0.38 24.11
N PRO A 283 2.22 -1.14 25.21
CA PRO A 283 3.50 -1.64 25.73
C PRO A 283 4.15 -2.72 24.87
N ALA A 284 3.43 -3.31 23.90
CA ALA A 284 3.95 -4.32 22.97
C ALA A 284 4.29 -3.75 21.58
N LEU A 285 4.26 -2.43 21.39
CA LEU A 285 4.41 -1.81 20.07
C LEU A 285 5.83 -2.03 19.52
N GLU A 286 5.93 -2.70 18.37
CA GLU A 286 7.19 -2.97 17.67
C GLU A 286 7.34 -2.10 16.42
N THR A 287 6.24 -1.76 15.76
CA THR A 287 6.22 -0.96 14.52
C THR A 287 5.28 0.22 14.68
N PHE A 288 5.78 1.43 14.44
CA PHE A 288 5.00 2.66 14.46
C PHE A 288 5.22 3.46 13.17
N GLU A 289 4.13 3.84 12.53
CA GLU A 289 4.13 4.70 11.35
C GLU A 289 3.23 5.91 11.56
N LEU A 290 3.78 7.10 11.32
CA LEU A 290 3.07 8.37 11.42
C LEU A 290 3.25 9.15 10.12
N ALA A 291 2.13 9.52 9.50
CA ALA A 291 2.13 10.32 8.28
C ALA A 291 1.21 11.53 8.39
N ALA A 292 1.73 12.72 8.13
CA ALA A 292 0.94 13.95 8.12
C ALA A 292 1.03 14.65 6.76
N SER A 293 -0.10 15.17 6.27
CA SER A 293 -0.16 15.99 5.05
C SER A 293 0.28 17.44 5.27
N VAL A 294 0.46 18.16 4.15
CA VAL A 294 0.76 19.60 4.07
C VAL A 294 0.00 20.42 5.10
N GLY A 295 0.72 21.19 5.93
CA GLY A 295 0.14 22.17 6.85
C GLY A 295 -0.05 21.67 8.30
N HIS A 296 0.09 20.37 8.58
CA HIS A 296 0.04 19.85 9.94
C HIS A 296 1.40 19.97 10.66
N VAL A 297 1.40 20.53 11.88
CA VAL A 297 2.56 20.48 12.77
C VAL A 297 2.58 19.09 13.44
N LEU A 298 3.67 18.35 13.27
CA LEU A 298 3.91 17.13 14.04
C LEU A 298 4.48 17.52 15.40
N TYR A 299 3.75 17.25 16.47
CA TYR A 299 4.24 17.51 17.83
C TYR A 299 5.07 16.31 18.30
N LEU A 300 6.35 16.30 17.93
CA LEU A 300 7.26 15.20 18.25
C LEU A 300 7.45 15.01 19.75
N GLU A 301 7.22 16.05 20.56
CA GLU A 301 7.20 15.96 22.03
C GLU A 301 6.11 15.00 22.54
N VAL A 302 4.90 15.06 21.96
CA VAL A 302 3.78 14.17 22.31
C VAL A 302 4.14 12.74 21.96
N LEU A 303 4.71 12.54 20.77
CA LEU A 303 5.19 11.23 20.32
C LEU A 303 6.29 10.68 21.23
N GLN A 304 7.29 11.50 21.59
CA GLN A 304 8.38 11.10 22.48
C GLN A 304 7.83 10.71 23.86
N ARG A 305 6.91 11.50 24.42
CA ARG A 305 6.24 11.19 25.68
C ARG A 305 5.50 9.85 25.58
N PHE A 306 4.69 9.65 24.56
CA PHE A 306 3.94 8.41 24.36
C PHE A 306 4.85 7.17 24.29
N LEU A 307 5.93 7.24 23.50
CA LEU A 307 6.85 6.11 23.33
C LEU A 307 7.63 5.81 24.61
N THR A 308 8.00 6.84 25.37
CA THR A 308 8.72 6.67 26.64
C THR A 308 7.80 6.18 27.76
N GLU A 309 6.58 6.73 27.88
CA GLU A 309 5.60 6.33 28.89
C GLU A 309 4.98 4.95 28.65
N SER A 310 4.86 4.54 27.39
CA SER A 310 4.36 3.19 27.04
C SER A 310 5.41 2.09 27.22
N GLU A 311 6.69 2.43 27.46
CA GLU A 311 7.81 1.48 27.55
C GLU A 311 7.89 0.50 26.36
N CYS A 312 7.52 0.95 25.16
CA CYS A 312 7.37 0.07 24.00
C CYS A 312 8.73 -0.42 23.47
N PRO A 313 8.85 -1.71 23.07
CA PRO A 313 10.05 -2.28 22.48
C PRO A 313 10.17 -1.93 20.98
N LEU A 314 10.03 -0.65 20.63
CA LEU A 314 9.92 -0.20 19.24
C LEU A 314 11.16 -0.60 18.43
N ARG A 315 10.94 -1.30 17.31
CA ARG A 315 11.97 -1.77 16.38
C ARG A 315 11.94 -1.04 15.05
N GLU A 316 10.77 -0.58 14.63
CA GLU A 316 10.57 0.08 13.35
C GLU A 316 9.78 1.37 13.52
N LEU A 317 10.36 2.47 13.06
CA LEU A 317 9.75 3.80 13.08
C LEU A 317 9.74 4.35 11.66
N ILE A 318 8.54 4.70 11.18
CA ILE A 318 8.34 5.31 9.88
C ILE A 318 7.70 6.69 10.12
N LEU A 319 8.39 7.76 9.74
CA LEU A 319 7.88 9.12 9.83
C LEU A 319 7.79 9.71 8.44
N GLN A 320 6.61 10.20 8.06
CA GLN A 320 6.41 10.99 6.87
C GLN A 320 6.16 12.45 7.25
N VAL A 321 7.11 13.30 6.90
CA VAL A 321 7.16 14.72 7.27
C VAL A 321 7.04 15.54 6.00
N ASP A 322 5.94 16.25 5.78
CA ASP A 322 5.73 17.01 4.54
C ASP A 322 6.80 18.10 4.29
N GLU A 323 7.20 18.26 3.02
CA GLU A 323 8.21 19.21 2.54
C GLU A 323 7.88 20.68 2.77
N LEU A 324 6.61 21.04 2.80
CA LEU A 324 6.21 22.42 3.10
C LEU A 324 6.42 22.79 4.58
N ASN A 325 6.61 21.79 5.45
CA ASN A 325 6.93 21.95 6.88
C ASN A 325 8.40 21.70 7.23
N VAL A 326 9.26 21.52 6.23
CA VAL A 326 10.66 21.08 6.41
C VAL A 326 11.58 22.14 7.06
N ASP A 327 11.21 23.42 7.04
CA ASP A 327 11.88 24.45 7.84
C ASP A 327 11.25 24.68 9.22
N TYR A 328 10.11 24.03 9.53
CA TYR A 328 9.38 24.23 10.79
C TYR A 328 9.63 23.15 11.84
N ILE A 329 9.93 21.90 11.47
CA ILE A 329 10.33 20.89 12.46
C ILE A 329 11.81 21.12 12.83
N PRO A 330 12.10 21.53 14.06
CA PRO A 330 13.48 21.75 14.46
C PRO A 330 14.23 20.42 14.53
N VAL A 331 15.43 20.39 13.96
CA VAL A 331 16.29 19.21 13.94
C VAL A 331 16.50 18.61 15.33
N TYR A 332 16.52 19.45 16.37
CA TYR A 332 16.70 19.00 17.75
C TYR A 332 15.55 18.11 18.25
N GLU A 333 14.31 18.31 17.80
CA GLU A 333 13.15 17.50 18.24
C GLU A 333 13.24 16.08 17.70
N ILE A 334 13.65 15.92 16.44
CA ILE A 334 13.88 14.61 15.85
C ILE A 334 15.05 13.91 16.55
N GLU A 335 16.13 14.63 16.84
CA GLU A 335 17.26 14.05 17.59
C GLU A 335 16.87 13.60 18.99
N GLU A 336 16.04 14.37 19.69
CA GLU A 336 15.56 14.05 21.03
C GLU A 336 14.66 12.81 21.02
N LEU A 337 13.69 12.77 20.11
CA LEU A 337 12.82 11.62 19.88
C LEU A 337 13.65 10.34 19.60
N LEU A 338 14.59 10.41 18.66
CA LEU A 338 15.40 9.25 18.28
C LEU A 338 16.36 8.84 19.40
N SER A 339 16.84 9.78 20.22
CA SER A 339 17.68 9.47 21.38
C SER A 339 16.93 8.66 22.44
N ALA A 340 15.60 8.79 22.50
CA ALA A 340 14.75 8.02 23.40
C ALA A 340 14.49 6.57 22.94
N LEU A 341 14.97 6.15 21.76
CA LEU A 341 14.62 4.87 21.12
C LEU A 341 15.83 3.94 20.92
N PRO A 342 16.47 3.42 21.99
CA PRO A 342 17.67 2.60 21.88
C PRO A 342 17.43 1.22 21.25
N THR A 343 16.18 0.75 21.20
CA THR A 343 15.80 -0.55 20.62
C THR A 343 15.60 -0.52 19.11
N LEU A 344 15.61 0.66 18.49
CA LEU A 344 15.25 0.84 17.09
C LEU A 344 16.23 0.13 16.14
N GLU A 345 15.67 -0.68 15.23
CA GLU A 345 16.42 -1.47 14.24
C GLU A 345 16.25 -0.92 12.82
N ARG A 346 15.08 -0.32 12.54
CA ARG A 346 14.69 0.23 11.25
C ARG A 346 14.12 1.64 11.43
N LEU A 347 14.68 2.59 10.68
CA LEU A 347 14.19 3.96 10.61
C LEU A 347 13.87 4.29 9.16
N GLU A 348 12.64 4.71 8.89
CA GLU A 348 12.24 5.26 7.61
C GLU A 348 11.81 6.72 7.79
N LEU A 349 12.50 7.65 7.11
CA LEU A 349 12.14 9.06 7.08
C LEU A 349 11.70 9.39 5.65
N ARG A 350 10.39 9.53 5.44
CA ARG A 350 9.83 9.96 4.17
C ARG A 350 9.75 11.48 4.14
N LEU A 351 10.23 12.06 3.05
CA LEU A 351 10.21 13.49 2.75
C LEU A 351 11.06 14.34 3.71
N ALA A 352 12.16 13.77 4.20
CA ALA A 352 13.02 14.45 5.18
C ALA A 352 13.86 15.57 4.57
N SER A 353 14.02 16.69 5.29
CA SER A 353 14.96 17.75 4.87
C SER A 353 16.37 17.22 4.70
N PRO A 354 17.15 17.88 3.83
CA PRO A 354 18.59 17.73 3.84
C PRO A 354 19.21 18.03 5.23
N LYS A 355 18.77 19.09 5.91
CA LYS A 355 19.28 19.45 7.25
C LYS A 355 19.11 18.32 8.29
N VAL A 356 17.95 17.66 8.30
CA VAL A 356 17.67 16.53 9.21
C VAL A 356 18.58 15.34 8.88
N LEU A 357 18.68 14.98 7.61
CA LEU A 357 19.52 13.86 7.16
C LEU A 357 21.02 14.09 7.45
N ALA A 358 21.52 15.32 7.23
CA ALA A 358 22.90 15.70 7.52
C ALA A 358 23.23 15.55 9.01
N THR A 359 22.30 15.99 9.86
CA THR A 359 22.51 16.02 11.30
C THR A 359 22.40 14.62 11.88
N LEU A 360 21.41 13.84 11.44
CA LEU A 360 21.29 12.42 11.77
C LEU A 360 22.56 11.64 11.38
N GLY A 361 23.08 11.88 10.17
CA GLY A 361 24.33 11.28 9.70
C GLY A 361 25.51 11.60 10.62
N ARG A 362 25.73 12.88 10.95
CA ARG A 362 26.79 13.30 11.88
C ARG A 362 26.63 12.67 13.26
N ARG A 363 25.40 12.65 13.81
CA ARG A 363 25.12 12.08 15.14
C ARG A 363 25.43 10.58 15.17
N LEU A 364 24.98 9.84 14.14
CA LEU A 364 25.28 8.42 14.00
C LEU A 364 26.79 8.15 13.85
N ALA A 365 27.55 9.04 13.22
CA ALA A 365 29.01 8.92 13.07
C ALA A 365 29.77 9.12 14.38
N HIS A 366 29.35 10.11 15.18
CA HIS A 366 30.10 10.58 16.35
C HIS A 366 29.67 9.93 17.67
N ASP A 367 28.43 9.43 17.76
CA ASP A 367 27.87 8.85 18.97
C ASP A 367 27.49 7.38 18.76
N PRO A 368 28.32 6.42 19.22
CA PRO A 368 28.03 5.00 19.07
C PRO A 368 26.87 4.52 19.94
N LEU A 369 26.48 5.28 20.97
CA LEU A 369 25.34 4.97 21.83
C LEU A 369 24.01 5.46 21.25
N PHE A 370 24.06 6.37 20.28
CA PHE A 370 22.87 6.85 19.59
C PHE A 370 22.36 5.79 18.61
N LEU A 371 21.16 5.25 18.82
CA LEU A 371 20.50 4.20 18.03
C LEU A 371 21.38 2.93 17.82
N PRO A 372 21.81 2.25 18.90
CA PRO A 372 22.86 1.23 18.84
C PRO A 372 22.47 -0.02 18.02
N ARG A 373 21.18 -0.30 17.87
CA ARG A 373 20.66 -1.46 17.13
C ARG A 373 20.28 -1.17 15.67
N LEU A 374 20.47 0.06 15.20
CA LEU A 374 20.03 0.50 13.88
C LEU A 374 20.76 -0.26 12.77
N SER A 375 20.02 -1.06 12.03
CA SER A 375 20.52 -1.87 10.91
C SER A 375 19.99 -1.42 9.55
N ARG A 376 18.81 -0.78 9.54
CA ARG A 376 18.18 -0.31 8.31
C ARG A 376 17.80 1.15 8.44
N VAL A 377 18.25 1.94 7.48
CA VAL A 377 17.83 3.33 7.33
C VAL A 377 17.28 3.47 5.92
N ARG A 378 16.03 3.92 5.83
CA ARG A 378 15.42 4.31 4.57
C ARG A 378 15.07 5.78 4.60
N THR A 379 15.40 6.49 3.56
CA THR A 379 15.04 7.91 3.48
C THR A 379 14.56 8.22 2.07
N SER A 380 13.44 8.93 1.97
CA SER A 380 13.02 9.52 0.72
C SER A 380 12.96 11.04 0.81
N SER A 381 13.22 11.71 -0.30
CA SER A 381 13.00 13.14 -0.46
C SER A 381 12.30 13.37 -1.79
N HIS A 382 11.32 14.25 -1.82
CA HIS A 382 10.92 14.92 -3.04
C HIS A 382 11.86 16.12 -3.27
N LEU A 383 11.98 16.49 -4.54
CA LEU A 383 12.51 17.78 -4.94
C LEU A 383 11.38 18.51 -5.62
N MET A 384 10.56 19.23 -4.85
CA MET A 384 9.69 20.23 -5.47
C MET A 384 10.55 21.41 -5.94
N GLY A 385 10.52 21.70 -7.24
CA GLY A 385 11.04 22.93 -7.78
C GLY A 385 10.22 24.11 -7.26
N PHE A 386 10.62 24.68 -6.12
CA PHE A 386 10.06 25.96 -5.69
C PHE A 386 10.55 27.06 -6.63
N VAL A 387 9.78 27.32 -7.69
CA VAL A 387 9.88 28.56 -8.47
C VAL A 387 9.21 29.69 -7.68
N ASN A 388 9.69 29.98 -6.47
CA ASN A 388 9.31 31.20 -5.77
C ASN A 388 10.16 32.36 -6.30
N GLY A 389 9.80 32.83 -7.49
CA GLY A 389 9.71 34.25 -7.88
C GLY A 389 10.80 35.27 -7.52
N GLN A 390 11.99 34.92 -7.04
CA GLN A 390 13.08 35.89 -6.82
C GLN A 390 14.02 35.91 -8.02
N VAL A 391 13.55 36.59 -9.06
CA VAL A 391 14.38 37.11 -10.14
C VAL A 391 15.41 38.07 -9.53
N GLY A 392 16.70 37.71 -9.53
CA GLY A 392 17.74 38.73 -9.35
C GLY A 392 19.10 38.35 -8.76
N ILE A 393 19.39 37.09 -8.40
CA ILE A 393 20.74 36.72 -7.90
C ILE A 393 21.47 35.86 -8.95
N PRO A 394 22.63 36.28 -9.47
CA PRO A 394 23.46 35.43 -10.32
C PRO A 394 24.09 34.32 -9.46
N GLY A 395 23.46 33.15 -9.46
CA GLY A 395 23.95 31.91 -8.88
C GLY A 395 23.62 30.74 -9.81
N PRO A 396 24.17 29.54 -9.58
CA PRO A 396 23.72 28.34 -10.30
C PRO A 396 22.19 28.21 -10.15
N PRO A 397 21.46 27.70 -11.16
CA PRO A 397 20.02 27.50 -11.07
C PRO A 397 19.70 26.76 -9.77
N ILE A 398 18.64 27.19 -9.07
CA ILE A 398 18.28 26.72 -7.71
C ILE A 398 18.29 25.19 -7.63
N GLU A 399 17.83 24.54 -8.69
CA GLU A 399 17.89 23.08 -8.90
C GLU A 399 19.31 22.51 -8.74
N GLN A 400 20.33 23.06 -9.41
CA GLN A 400 21.72 22.58 -9.30
C GLN A 400 22.31 22.76 -7.91
N ARG A 401 21.92 23.82 -7.21
CA ARG A 401 22.40 24.07 -5.83
C ARG A 401 21.77 23.09 -4.86
N ILE A 402 20.46 22.85 -4.99
CA ILE A 402 19.75 21.85 -4.20
C ILE A 402 20.34 20.46 -4.47
N HIS A 403 20.56 20.08 -5.72
CA HIS A 403 21.17 18.78 -6.05
C HIS A 403 22.59 18.62 -5.49
N HIS A 404 23.44 19.64 -5.54
CA HIS A 404 24.81 19.54 -5.03
C HIS A 404 24.87 19.51 -3.49
N GLU A 405 24.09 20.36 -2.82
CA GLU A 405 23.97 20.36 -1.36
C GLU A 405 23.36 19.02 -0.86
N PHE A 406 22.39 18.49 -1.60
CA PHE A 406 21.76 17.21 -1.30
C PHE A 406 22.73 16.03 -1.51
N ALA A 407 23.46 15.98 -2.63
CA ALA A 407 24.42 14.93 -2.92
C ALA A 407 25.57 14.90 -1.89
N ALA A 408 26.17 16.06 -1.59
CA ALA A 408 27.25 16.16 -0.62
C ALA A 408 26.80 15.76 0.80
N MET A 409 25.56 16.07 1.16
CA MET A 409 24.97 15.61 2.42
C MET A 409 24.79 14.09 2.42
N LEU A 410 24.18 13.54 1.37
CA LEU A 410 23.94 12.10 1.30
C LEU A 410 25.25 11.33 1.42
N GLU A 411 26.30 11.82 0.75
CA GLU A 411 27.67 11.31 0.88
C GLU A 411 28.19 11.38 2.33
N ALA A 412 27.96 12.48 3.05
CA ALA A 412 28.37 12.61 4.44
C ALA A 412 27.62 11.63 5.36
N THR A 413 26.31 11.45 5.18
CA THR A 413 25.48 10.52 5.95
C THR A 413 25.85 9.07 5.64
N ILE A 414 26.11 8.76 4.38
CA ILE A 414 26.62 7.47 3.91
C ILE A 414 27.98 7.16 4.55
N ALA A 415 28.92 8.11 4.49
CA ALA A 415 30.28 7.90 5.00
C ALA A 415 30.27 7.68 6.51
N ALA A 416 29.41 8.41 7.23
CA ALA A 416 29.15 8.23 8.64
C ALA A 416 28.62 6.82 8.97
N LEU A 417 27.57 6.38 8.27
CA LEU A 417 26.97 5.06 8.46
C LEU A 417 27.95 3.94 8.12
N SER A 418 28.68 4.06 7.00
CA SER A 418 29.66 3.07 6.55
C SER A 418 30.80 2.89 7.56
N THR A 419 31.29 3.99 8.14
CA THR A 419 32.34 3.94 9.17
C THR A 419 31.87 3.20 10.42
N ARG A 420 30.64 3.45 10.85
CA ARG A 420 30.03 2.81 12.03
C ARG A 420 29.75 1.32 11.80
N TRP A 421 29.23 1.00 10.63
CA TRP A 421 28.83 -0.35 10.24
C TRP A 421 30.01 -1.28 9.92
N ALA A 422 31.18 -0.73 9.63
CA ALA A 422 32.44 -1.48 9.46
C ALA A 422 33.09 -1.94 10.78
N ALA A 423 32.52 -1.59 11.95
CA ALA A 423 33.07 -1.97 13.25
C ALA A 423 32.93 -3.49 13.53
N PRO A 424 33.98 -4.17 14.04
CA PRO A 424 34.06 -5.63 14.12
C PRO A 424 33.02 -6.34 15.01
N ASP A 425 32.25 -5.59 15.81
CA ASP A 425 31.23 -6.11 16.73
C ASP A 425 29.80 -6.09 16.15
N SER A 426 29.60 -5.63 14.90
CA SER A 426 28.29 -5.71 14.26
C SER A 426 28.02 -7.16 13.84
N GLY A 427 27.17 -7.86 14.60
CA GLY A 427 26.75 -9.23 14.30
C GLY A 427 26.21 -9.40 12.87
N THR A 428 25.96 -10.65 12.48
CA THR A 428 25.53 -11.17 11.16
C THR A 428 24.28 -10.53 10.52
N THR A 429 23.74 -9.44 11.06
CA THR A 429 22.60 -8.71 10.52
C THR A 429 23.03 -7.86 9.33
N ARG A 430 22.45 -8.13 8.17
CA ARG A 430 22.68 -7.38 6.93
C ARG A 430 22.25 -5.92 7.14
N GLN A 431 23.20 -4.99 7.13
CA GLN A 431 22.92 -3.56 7.18
C GLN A 431 22.44 -3.07 5.81
N ILE A 432 21.43 -2.20 5.80
CA ILE A 432 20.78 -1.73 4.57
C ILE A 432 20.55 -0.22 4.69
N LEU A 433 21.13 0.54 3.77
CA LEU A 433 20.80 1.95 3.58
C LEU A 433 20.07 2.10 2.24
N GLU A 434 18.78 2.43 2.30
CA GLU A 434 17.96 2.67 1.13
C GLU A 434 17.68 4.16 0.99
N TYR A 435 18.06 4.73 -0.14
CA TYR A 435 17.84 6.15 -0.41
C TYR A 435 17.02 6.29 -1.70
N SER A 436 15.88 6.97 -1.63
CA SER A 436 15.01 7.24 -2.79
C SER A 436 14.91 8.74 -3.01
N LEU A 437 15.20 9.21 -4.22
CA LEU A 437 14.98 10.60 -4.62
C LEU A 437 13.89 10.63 -5.67
N THR A 438 12.83 11.39 -5.43
CA THR A 438 11.72 11.50 -6.37
C THR A 438 11.58 12.94 -6.83
N TYR A 439 11.81 13.18 -8.11
CA TYR A 439 11.66 14.51 -8.71
C TYR A 439 10.24 14.68 -9.26
N CYS A 440 9.53 15.72 -8.82
CA CYS A 440 8.21 16.06 -9.34
C CYS A 440 8.34 17.38 -10.10
N ASP A 441 8.35 17.30 -11.44
CA ASP A 441 8.37 18.47 -12.31
C ASP A 441 6.94 19.01 -12.47
N LEU A 442 6.70 20.25 -12.03
CA LEU A 442 5.40 20.89 -12.16
C LEU A 442 5.24 21.68 -13.47
N ASP A 443 6.29 21.78 -14.31
CA ASP A 443 6.20 22.53 -15.58
C ASP A 443 6.95 21.86 -16.75
N SER A 444 6.18 21.42 -17.73
CA SER A 444 6.69 20.91 -19.01
C SER A 444 7.29 22.04 -19.87
N SER A 445 8.61 22.28 -19.77
CA SER A 445 9.37 22.90 -20.88
C SER A 445 10.84 22.43 -20.90
N TYR A 446 11.10 21.40 -21.70
CA TYR A 446 12.39 20.73 -21.88
C TYR A 446 13.21 21.38 -23.00
N ASP A 447 14.50 21.63 -22.78
CA ASP A 447 15.59 21.35 -23.76
C ASP A 447 16.99 21.77 -23.28
N PHE A 448 17.13 22.66 -22.28
CA PHE A 448 18.45 23.05 -21.75
C PHE A 448 18.83 22.40 -20.40
N LEU A 449 17.87 21.91 -19.62
CA LEU A 449 18.11 21.30 -18.30
C LEU A 449 18.65 19.86 -18.37
N VAL A 450 18.25 19.10 -19.41
CA VAL A 450 18.53 17.67 -19.57
C VAL A 450 20.03 17.37 -19.71
N LEU A 451 20.78 18.21 -20.44
CA LEU A 451 22.21 18.00 -20.71
C LEU A 451 23.12 18.19 -19.48
N GLN A 452 22.68 18.92 -18.44
CA GLN A 452 23.44 19.07 -17.18
C GLN A 452 23.06 18.02 -16.12
N LEU A 453 21.79 17.58 -16.10
CA LEU A 453 21.35 16.41 -15.32
C LEU A 453 22.14 15.16 -15.70
N ASP A 454 22.35 14.92 -17.00
CA ASP A 454 23.02 13.72 -17.53
C ASP A 454 24.47 13.53 -17.00
N ARG A 455 25.25 14.61 -16.85
CA ARG A 455 26.62 14.53 -16.33
C ARG A 455 26.71 14.35 -14.82
N THR A 456 25.75 14.89 -14.08
CA THR A 456 25.73 14.85 -12.60
C THR A 456 25.18 13.50 -12.13
N VAL A 457 24.14 13.01 -12.80
CA VAL A 457 23.59 11.65 -12.62
C VAL A 457 24.63 10.59 -12.97
N ALA A 458 25.42 10.76 -14.03
CA ALA A 458 26.47 9.79 -14.39
C ALA A 458 27.62 9.72 -13.35
N ALA A 459 28.06 10.85 -12.80
CA ALA A 459 29.08 10.89 -11.74
C ALA A 459 28.54 10.30 -10.42
N PHE A 460 27.28 10.59 -10.09
CA PHE A 460 26.58 9.99 -8.96
C PHE A 460 26.42 8.48 -9.14
N GLN A 461 25.96 8.02 -10.31
CA GLN A 461 25.78 6.60 -10.64
C GLN A 461 27.09 5.80 -10.60
N ALA A 462 28.19 6.33 -11.16
CA ALA A 462 29.50 5.68 -11.08
C ALA A 462 29.96 5.46 -9.62
N ARG A 463 29.58 6.39 -8.73
CA ARG A 463 29.88 6.29 -7.29
C ARG A 463 28.93 5.33 -6.57
N LEU A 464 27.65 5.30 -6.95
CA LEU A 464 26.68 4.28 -6.50
C LEU A 464 27.16 2.87 -6.86
N ASP A 465 27.75 2.69 -8.04
CA ASP A 465 28.30 1.41 -8.48
C ASP A 465 29.55 1.00 -7.67
N GLU A 466 30.43 1.94 -7.34
CA GLU A 466 31.57 1.72 -6.43
C GLU A 466 31.11 1.35 -5.01
N MET A 467 30.02 1.93 -4.55
CA MET A 467 29.41 1.63 -3.26
C MET A 467 28.66 0.29 -3.23
N ALA A 468 27.98 -0.06 -4.32
CA ALA A 468 27.39 -1.38 -4.50
C ALA A 468 28.45 -2.49 -4.42
N ALA A 469 29.67 -2.22 -4.91
CA ALA A 469 30.80 -3.12 -4.78
C ALA A 469 31.28 -3.32 -3.32
N GLN A 470 30.93 -2.42 -2.40
CA GLN A 470 31.20 -2.53 -0.95
C GLN A 470 30.08 -3.22 -0.17
N GLY A 471 29.02 -3.69 -0.85
CA GLY A 471 27.90 -4.41 -0.24
C GLY A 471 26.71 -3.53 0.19
N ILE A 472 26.76 -2.22 -0.09
CA ILE A 472 25.68 -1.26 0.20
C ILE A 472 24.67 -1.30 -0.95
N LYS A 473 23.41 -1.66 -0.69
CA LYS A 473 22.35 -1.66 -1.71
C LYS A 473 21.67 -0.29 -1.79
N ILE A 474 22.03 0.51 -2.79
CA ILE A 474 21.37 1.79 -3.05
C ILE A 474 20.37 1.61 -4.20
N HIS A 475 19.10 1.95 -3.96
CA HIS A 475 18.03 1.87 -4.95
C HIS A 475 17.61 3.28 -5.37
N VAL A 476 18.18 3.78 -6.47
CA VAL A 476 17.69 5.03 -7.08
C VAL A 476 16.55 4.67 -8.03
N GLY A 477 15.31 4.96 -7.60
CA GLY A 477 14.14 4.85 -8.45
C GLY A 477 13.74 6.23 -8.97
N LEU A 478 13.70 6.39 -10.29
CA LEU A 478 12.86 7.43 -10.91
C LEU A 478 11.42 6.89 -10.81
N ALA A 479 10.54 7.60 -10.13
CA ALA A 479 9.12 7.26 -10.14
C ALA A 479 8.57 7.68 -11.51
N GLU A 480 8.32 6.70 -12.38
CA GLU A 480 7.32 6.86 -13.45
C GLU A 480 5.96 6.60 -12.81
N GLU A 481 5.01 7.52 -13.02
CA GLU A 481 3.63 7.49 -12.49
C GLU A 481 2.88 6.18 -12.73
#